data_AF-A0A915DNR4-F1
#
_entry.id   AF-A0A915DNR4-F1
#
_cell.length_a   1.000
_cell.length_b   1.000
_cell.length_c   1.000
_cell.angle_alpha   90.00
_cell.angle_beta   90.00
_cell.angle_gamma   90.00
#
_symmetry.space_group_name_H-M   'P 1'
#
loop_
_entity.id
_entity.type
_entity.pdbx_description
1 polymer ?
#
loop_
_entity_poly.entity_id
_entity_poly.type
_entity_poly.pdbx_seq_one_letter_code
_entity_poly.pdbx_strand_id
1 'polypeptide(L)'
;MLLDPYSTYMFLPASLKPWLVNATNAVYNSTNLYYTVDCDISQAAKLVFNIGGEGNTTSSANKQLVISAADYVEHETSQGFCYLAAYFSTYTHQLEMNFRFVNNHCLAFNIKDKTIGLADSNTQITDCKQF
;
A
#
# COMPACT_ATOMS: atom_id res chain seq x y z
N MET A 1 8.47 5.91 6.61
CA MET A 1 7.95 5.22 5.41
C MET A 1 8.90 5.53 4.26
N LEU A 2 9.26 4.54 3.46
CA LEU A 2 9.96 4.71 2.18
C LEU A 2 8.96 4.52 1.04
N LEU A 3 9.08 5.32 -0.02
CA LEU A 3 8.35 5.12 -1.27
C LEU A 3 9.35 4.63 -2.31
N ASP A 4 9.19 3.40 -2.78
CA ASP A 4 10.06 2.79 -3.79
C ASP A 4 9.24 2.44 -5.05
N PRO A 5 9.29 3.28 -6.10
CA PRO A 5 8.58 3.03 -7.34
C PRO A 5 9.20 1.92 -8.19
N TYR A 6 10.34 1.35 -7.78
CA TYR A 6 11.00 0.25 -8.48
C TYR A 6 10.78 -1.09 -7.79
N SER A 7 10.33 -1.09 -6.54
CA SER A 7 10.01 -2.31 -5.82
C SER A 7 8.67 -2.88 -6.27
N THR A 8 8.67 -4.16 -6.63
CA THR A 8 7.45 -4.94 -6.90
C THR A 8 6.67 -5.24 -5.62
N TYR A 9 7.33 -5.29 -4.47
CA TYR A 9 6.74 -5.76 -3.22
C TYR A 9 6.76 -4.68 -2.16
N MET A 10 5.68 -4.55 -1.38
CA MET A 10 5.74 -3.74 -0.17
C MET A 10 6.57 -4.47 0.88
N PHE A 11 7.39 -3.75 1.64
CA PHE A 11 8.02 -4.30 2.83
C PHE A 11 7.25 -3.84 4.06
N LEU A 12 6.68 -4.81 4.76
CA LEU A 12 5.82 -4.59 5.92
C LEU A 12 6.44 -5.22 7.17
N PRO A 13 6.22 -4.63 8.36
CA PRO A 13 6.55 -5.27 9.61
C PRO A 13 5.88 -6.65 9.74
N ALA A 14 6.63 -7.64 10.25
CA ALA A 14 6.11 -9.00 10.45
C ALA A 14 4.85 -9.07 11.33
N SER A 15 4.63 -8.08 12.20
CA SER A 15 3.42 -7.96 13.02
C SER A 15 2.13 -7.72 12.23
N LEU A 16 2.22 -7.18 11.00
CA LEU A 16 1.05 -6.99 10.12
C LEU A 16 0.66 -8.25 9.36
N LYS A 17 1.52 -9.28 9.36
CA LYS A 17 1.30 -10.52 8.61
C LYS A 17 -0.02 -11.23 8.96
N PRO A 18 -0.36 -11.48 10.24
CA PRO A 18 -1.60 -12.18 10.57
C PRO A 18 -2.84 -11.40 10.12
N TRP A 19 -2.78 -10.07 10.19
CA TRP A 19 -3.86 -9.18 9.77
C TRP A 19 -4.11 -9.25 8.28
N LEU A 20 -3.07 -9.08 7.46
CA LEU A 20 -3.21 -9.11 6.00
C LEU A 20 -3.61 -10.48 5.49
N VAL A 21 -3.02 -11.56 6.04
CA VAL A 21 -3.36 -12.93 5.65
C VAL A 21 -4.84 -13.22 5.94
N ASN A 22 -5.33 -12.84 7.12
CA ASN A 22 -6.74 -13.05 7.47
C ASN A 22 -7.69 -12.16 6.66
N ALA A 23 -7.32 -10.89 6.44
CA ALA A 23 -8.13 -9.93 5.70
C ALA A 23 -8.33 -10.28 4.22
N THR A 24 -7.47 -11.12 3.66
CA THR A 24 -7.46 -11.49 2.24
C THR A 24 -7.68 -12.98 2.02
N ASN A 25 -7.95 -13.73 3.10
CA ASN A 25 -8.02 -15.19 3.09
C ASN A 25 -6.81 -15.83 2.39
N ALA A 26 -5.62 -15.27 2.61
CA ALA A 26 -4.43 -15.66 1.87
C ALA A 26 -3.94 -17.05 2.26
N VAL A 27 -3.54 -17.84 1.25
CA VAL A 27 -2.98 -19.17 1.42
C VAL A 27 -1.50 -19.13 1.04
N TYR A 28 -0.63 -19.63 1.93
CA TYR A 28 0.80 -19.64 1.66
C TYR A 28 1.17 -20.79 0.72
N ASN A 29 1.79 -20.47 -0.42
CA ASN A 29 2.38 -21.44 -1.33
C ASN A 29 3.87 -21.62 -0.97
N SER A 30 4.21 -22.72 -0.30
CA SER A 30 5.59 -22.99 0.13
C SER A 30 6.55 -23.30 -1.01
N THR A 31 6.05 -23.73 -2.16
CA THR A 31 6.89 -24.04 -3.33
C THR A 31 7.40 -22.76 -3.99
N ASN A 32 6.52 -21.76 -4.11
CA ASN A 32 6.84 -20.51 -4.79
C ASN A 32 7.11 -19.33 -3.82
N LEU A 33 7.01 -19.57 -2.51
CA LEU A 33 7.33 -18.62 -1.45
C LEU A 33 6.52 -17.31 -1.48
N TYR A 34 5.25 -17.39 -1.86
CA TYR A 34 4.29 -16.27 -1.83
C TYR A 34 2.93 -16.69 -1.29
N TYR A 35 2.08 -15.70 -1.02
CA TYR A 35 0.69 -15.88 -0.59
C TYR A 35 -0.27 -15.72 -1.77
N THR A 36 -1.07 -16.73 -2.09
CA THR A 36 -2.19 -16.59 -3.04
C THR A 36 -3.42 -16.03 -2.34
N VAL A 37 -4.21 -15.23 -3.06
CA VAL A 37 -5.47 -14.64 -2.59
C VAL A 37 -6.55 -14.77 -3.66
N ASP A 38 -7.80 -14.51 -3.27
CA ASP A 38 -8.87 -14.30 -4.25
C ASP A 38 -8.58 -13.05 -5.09
N CYS A 39 -8.87 -13.12 -6.38
CA CYS A 39 -8.75 -12.01 -7.30
C CYS A 39 -9.90 -11.01 -7.17
N ASP A 40 -11.04 -11.41 -6.61
CA ASP A 40 -12.10 -10.46 -6.22
C ASP A 40 -11.68 -9.70 -4.96
N ILE A 41 -10.99 -8.57 -5.19
CA ILE A 41 -10.52 -7.67 -4.13
C ILE A 41 -11.58 -6.69 -3.64
N SER A 42 -12.84 -6.78 -4.11
CA SER A 42 -13.88 -5.81 -3.78
C SER A 42 -14.22 -5.78 -2.28
N GLN A 43 -14.03 -6.91 -1.58
CA GLN A 43 -14.26 -7.05 -0.14
C GLN A 43 -12.97 -7.11 0.68
N ALA A 44 -11.80 -6.98 0.04
CA ALA A 44 -10.53 -7.07 0.75
C ALA A 44 -10.33 -5.86 1.68
N ALA A 45 -9.78 -6.11 2.87
CA ALA A 45 -9.66 -5.05 3.89
C ALA A 45 -8.66 -3.96 3.48
N LYS A 46 -8.85 -2.76 4.00
CA LYS A 46 -7.89 -1.66 3.82
C LYS A 46 -7.01 -1.56 5.06
N LEU A 47 -5.72 -1.27 4.87
CA LEU A 47 -4.85 -0.86 5.99
C LEU A 47 -5.00 0.64 6.18
N VAL A 48 -5.25 1.06 7.42
CA VAL A 48 -5.40 2.48 7.75
C VAL A 48 -4.31 2.85 8.75
N PHE A 49 -3.39 3.70 8.33
CA PHE A 49 -2.33 4.23 9.19
C PHE A 49 -2.64 5.67 9.56
N ASN A 50 -2.67 5.97 10.85
CA ASN A 50 -2.70 7.35 11.31
C ASN A 50 -1.30 7.95 11.09
N ILE A 51 -1.20 8.96 10.22
CA ILE A 51 0.06 9.63 9.93
C ILE A 51 0.19 10.82 10.87
N GLY A 52 1.17 10.76 11.77
CA GLY A 52 1.63 11.93 12.51
C GLY A 52 2.42 12.83 11.57
N GLY A 53 1.93 14.05 11.30
CA GLY A 53 2.65 15.02 10.48
C GLY A 53 2.06 16.41 10.54
N GLU A 54 2.93 17.42 10.51
CA GLU A 54 2.58 18.80 10.21
C GLU A 54 2.38 18.94 8.70
N GLY A 55 1.31 19.61 8.29
CA GLY A 55 0.93 19.75 6.89
C GLY A 55 -0.43 20.43 6.80
N ASN A 56 -0.50 21.49 5.99
CA ASN A 56 -1.70 22.29 5.76
C ASN A 56 -2.66 21.49 4.87
N THR A 57 -3.56 20.71 5.47
CA THR A 57 -4.71 20.15 4.76
C THR A 57 -5.89 21.06 5.03
N THR A 58 -6.51 21.61 3.98
CA THR A 58 -7.70 22.48 4.08
C THR A 58 -8.90 21.78 4.72
N SER A 59 -8.89 20.45 4.87
CA SER A 59 -9.86 19.71 5.68
C SER A 59 -9.17 18.95 6.82
N SER A 60 -9.43 19.36 8.05
CA SER A 60 -9.03 18.66 9.27
C SER A 60 -10.09 17.63 9.66
N ALA A 61 -9.68 16.37 9.87
CA ALA A 61 -10.21 15.54 10.96
C ALA A 61 -9.36 14.28 11.20
N ASN A 62 -8.79 13.61 10.19
CA ASN A 62 -7.96 12.42 10.40
C ASN A 62 -6.93 12.27 9.25
N LYS A 63 -5.65 12.54 9.53
CA LYS A 63 -4.56 12.32 8.55
C LYS A 63 -4.30 10.83 8.45
N GLN A 64 -5.09 10.14 7.64
CA GLN A 64 -5.01 8.70 7.45
C GLN A 64 -4.39 8.38 6.09
N LEU A 65 -3.40 7.50 6.10
CA LEU A 65 -2.97 6.78 4.91
C LEU A 65 -3.82 5.53 4.79
N VAL A 66 -4.53 5.39 3.68
CA VAL A 66 -5.32 4.21 3.38
C VAL A 66 -4.60 3.41 2.30
N ILE A 67 -4.19 2.19 2.62
CA ILE A 67 -3.64 1.22 1.65
C ILE A 67 -4.76 0.25 1.31
N SER A 68 -5.19 0.28 0.04
CA SER A 68 -6.23 -0.58 -0.50
C SER A 68 -5.66 -1.90 -0.99
N ALA A 69 -6.52 -2.88 -1.26
CA ALA A 69 -6.09 -4.14 -1.84
C ALA A 69 -5.42 -3.99 -3.21
N ALA A 70 -5.75 -2.97 -3.99
CA ALA A 70 -5.07 -2.67 -5.26
C ALA A 70 -3.60 -2.30 -5.08
N ASP A 71 -3.17 -1.91 -3.88
CA ASP A 71 -1.78 -1.56 -3.58
C ASP A 71 -0.94 -2.80 -3.24
N TYR A 72 -1.58 -3.89 -2.78
CA TYR A 72 -0.91 -5.04 -2.20
C TYR A 72 -1.33 -6.40 -2.75
N VAL A 73 -2.30 -6.45 -3.66
CA VAL A 73 -2.68 -7.64 -4.44
C VAL A 73 -2.26 -7.44 -5.89
N GLU A 74 -1.64 -8.45 -6.47
CA GLU A 74 -1.28 -8.48 -7.88
C GLU A 74 -1.97 -9.63 -8.62
N HIS A 75 -2.42 -9.36 -9.84
CA HIS A 75 -2.88 -10.36 -10.79
C HIS A 75 -1.69 -11.00 -11.53
N GLU A 76 -1.44 -12.29 -11.31
CA GLU A 76 -0.52 -13.08 -12.14
C GLU A 76 -1.24 -13.55 -13.40
N THR A 77 -1.25 -12.68 -14.42
CA THR A 77 -1.97 -12.88 -15.68
C THR A 77 -1.63 -14.20 -16.38
N SER A 78 -0.41 -14.70 -16.25
CA SER A 78 0.03 -15.93 -16.94
C SER A 78 -0.56 -17.20 -16.35
N GLN A 79 -0.99 -17.17 -15.08
CA GLN A 79 -1.43 -18.35 -14.33
C GLN A 79 -2.85 -18.20 -13.76
N GLY A 80 -3.49 -17.04 -13.96
CA GLY A 80 -4.89 -16.82 -13.61
C GLY A 80 -5.15 -16.81 -12.10
N PHE A 81 -4.15 -16.43 -11.30
CA PHE A 81 -4.30 -16.29 -9.84
C PHE A 81 -3.82 -14.92 -9.36
N CYS A 82 -4.12 -14.61 -8.11
CA CYS A 82 -3.71 -13.38 -7.46
C CYS A 82 -2.83 -13.65 -6.25
N TYR A 83 -1.88 -12.77 -5.98
CA TYR A 83 -0.97 -12.92 -4.84
C TYR A 83 -0.78 -11.64 -4.05
N LEU A 84 -0.38 -11.79 -2.78
CA LEU A 84 0.05 -10.66 -1.97
C LEU A 84 1.42 -10.18 -2.44
N ALA A 85 1.48 -8.98 -3.02
CA ALA A 85 2.69 -8.26 -3.35
C ALA A 85 3.30 -7.59 -2.10
N ALA A 86 3.51 -8.38 -1.04
CA ALA A 86 4.07 -7.91 0.23
C ALA A 86 5.05 -8.92 0.84
N TYR A 87 6.19 -8.42 1.31
CA TYR A 87 7.15 -9.13 2.14
C TYR A 87 7.05 -8.69 3.59
N PHE A 88 7.06 -9.67 4.49
CA PHE A 88 6.96 -9.46 5.94
C PHE A 88 8.33 -9.68 6.59
N SER A 89 8.91 -8.63 7.16
CA SER A 89 10.25 -8.68 7.74
C SER A 89 10.25 -8.35 9.23
N THR A 90 11.08 -9.06 9.99
CA THR A 90 11.37 -8.78 11.41
C THR A 90 12.50 -7.78 11.58
N TYR A 91 13.25 -7.48 10.51
CA TYR A 91 14.45 -6.65 10.55
C TYR A 91 14.18 -5.16 10.31
N THR A 92 12.94 -4.81 9.94
CA THR A 92 12.56 -3.43 9.66
C THR A 92 11.24 -3.08 10.34
N HIS A 93 11.25 -1.93 11.02
CA HIS A 93 10.04 -1.24 11.49
C HIS A 93 9.54 -0.21 10.46
N GLN A 94 10.26 -0.08 9.34
CA GLN A 94 9.96 0.87 8.30
C GLN A 94 9.03 0.21 7.27
N LEU A 95 7.90 0.87 7.03
CA LEU A 95 7.04 0.60 5.89
C LEU A 95 7.73 1.05 4.60
N GLU A 96 7.82 0.15 3.61
CA GLU A 96 8.24 0.46 2.25
C GLU A 96 7.07 0.21 1.30
N MET A 97 6.68 1.25 0.57
CA MET A 97 5.58 1.23 -0.36
C MET A 97 6.10 0.95 -1.77
N ASN A 98 5.47 -0.01 -2.45
CA ASN A 98 5.86 -0.48 -3.77
C ASN A 98 5.39 0.47 -4.90
N PHE A 99 5.71 0.12 -6.14
CA PHE A 99 5.28 0.88 -7.31
C PHE A 99 3.74 0.99 -7.44
N ARG A 100 2.97 -0.02 -6.99
CA ARG A 100 1.49 0.02 -7.06
C ARG A 100 0.94 1.10 -6.19
N PHE A 101 1.43 1.18 -4.95
CA PHE A 101 1.08 2.28 -4.06
C PHE A 101 1.44 3.63 -4.69
N VAL A 102 2.65 3.78 -5.24
CA VAL A 102 3.05 5.05 -5.89
C VAL A 102 2.15 5.39 -7.08
N ASN A 103 1.71 4.37 -7.83
CA ASN A 103 0.88 4.54 -9.02
C ASN A 103 -0.63 4.65 -8.73
N ASN A 104 -1.10 4.28 -7.55
CA ASN A 104 -2.51 4.36 -7.18
C ASN A 104 -2.82 5.62 -6.36
N HIS A 105 -1.80 6.37 -5.95
CA HIS A 105 -1.94 7.51 -5.05
C HIS A 105 -1.40 8.80 -5.68
N CYS A 106 -2.08 9.93 -5.47
CA CYS A 106 -1.53 11.24 -5.83
C CYS A 106 -0.48 11.66 -4.80
N LEU A 107 0.79 11.71 -5.21
CA LEU A 107 1.91 12.08 -4.36
C LEU A 107 2.56 13.39 -4.83
N ALA A 108 2.82 14.30 -3.89
CA ALA A 108 3.50 15.57 -4.13
C ALA A 108 4.79 15.67 -3.31
N PHE A 109 5.94 15.71 -3.97
CA PHE A 109 7.25 15.79 -3.31
C PHE A 109 7.67 17.24 -3.17
N ASN A 110 7.53 17.82 -1.98
CA ASN A 110 8.03 19.14 -1.68
C ASN A 110 9.47 19.05 -1.15
N ILE A 111 10.43 19.24 -2.05
CA ILE A 111 11.87 19.12 -1.75
C ILE A 111 12.31 20.21 -0.75
N LYS A 112 11.75 21.42 -0.87
CA LYS A 112 12.11 22.56 -0.03
C LYS A 112 11.71 22.32 1.42
N ASP A 113 10.49 21.86 1.64
CA ASP A 113 9.94 21.63 2.98
C ASP A 113 10.25 20.21 3.49
N LYS A 114 10.87 19.37 2.65
CA LYS A 114 11.20 17.96 2.92
C LYS A 114 9.97 17.13 3.32
N THR A 115 8.83 17.43 2.69
CA THR A 115 7.56 16.76 2.96
C THR A 115 7.02 16.05 1.73
N ILE A 116 6.20 15.04 1.95
CA ILE A 116 5.41 14.39 0.91
C ILE A 116 3.94 14.68 1.20
N GLY A 117 3.27 15.35 0.26
CA GLY A 117 1.83 15.51 0.25
C GLY A 117 1.17 14.27 -0.34
N LEU A 118 0.06 13.84 0.27
CA LEU A 118 -0.79 12.79 -0.25
C LEU A 118 -2.20 13.38 -0.42
N ALA A 119 -2.83 13.16 -1.57
CA ALA A 119 -4.24 13.52 -1.73
C ALA A 119 -5.14 12.59 -0.91
N ASP A 120 -6.39 13.00 -0.65
CA ASP A 120 -7.36 12.14 0.02
C ASP A 120 -7.64 10.88 -0.81
N SER A 121 -7.95 9.79 -0.12
CA SER A 121 -8.33 8.46 -0.62
C SER A 121 -9.47 8.45 -1.65
N ASN A 122 -10.26 9.54 -1.75
CA ASN A 122 -11.33 9.70 -2.75
C ASN A 122 -10.87 10.40 -4.04
N THR A 123 -9.63 10.89 -4.08
CA THR A 123 -9.08 11.59 -5.24
C THR A 123 -8.71 10.56 -6.30
N GLN A 124 -9.36 10.60 -7.47
CA GLN A 124 -8.95 9.75 -8.59
C GLN A 124 -7.58 10.20 -9.11
N ILE A 125 -6.77 9.27 -9.62
CA ILE A 125 -5.45 9.61 -10.15
C ILE A 125 -5.53 10.63 -11.31
N THR A 126 -6.63 10.62 -12.06
CA THR A 126 -6.92 11.59 -13.13
C THR A 126 -7.12 13.02 -12.60
N ASP A 127 -7.46 13.16 -11.33
CA ASP A 127 -7.69 14.43 -10.65
C ASP A 127 -6.43 14.93 -9.92
N CYS A 128 -5.30 14.20 -9.99
CA CYS A 128 -4.01 14.67 -9.51
C CYS A 128 -3.51 15.85 -10.37
N LYS A 129 -4.05 17.06 -10.15
CA LYS A 129 -3.44 18.28 -10.67
C LYS A 129 -2.13 18.50 -9.92
N GLN A 130 -1.09 18.95 -10.62
CA GLN A 130 0.21 19.28 -10.03
C GLN A 130 0.00 20.20 -8.81
N PHE A 131 0.43 19.73 -7.64
CA PHE A 131 0.44 20.51 -6.39
C PHE A 131 1.59 21.53 -6.40
#